data_AF-D3V8R1-F1
#
_entry.id   AF-D3V8R1-F1
#
_cell.length_a   1.000
_cell.length_b   1.000
_cell.length_c   1.000
_cell.angle_alpha   90.00
_cell.angle_beta   90.00
_cell.angle_gamma   90.00
#
_symmetry.space_group_name_H-M   'P 1'
#
loop_
_entity.id
_entity.type
_entity.pdbx_description
1 polymer ?
#
loop_
_entity_poly.entity_id
_entity_poly.type
_entity_poly.pdbx_seq_one_letter_code
_entity_poly.pdbx_strand_id
1 'polypeptide(L)'
;MTLTSDVAYYQPANFSIDLNLIDTTDAKAGTYLMILDAEGIRDAQIPSVKVDSKMEYVNIPSTASSNDITCAFYIRNRDNRNYPLIGTLYLSYQPLSGFVDITSMKVSPESQLDLHIDRVDGTKFEFTLKTK
;
A
#
# COMPACT_ATOMS: atom_id res chain seq x y z
N MET A 1 -0.31 1.79 45.03
CA MET A 1 -0.53 1.00 43.81
C MET A 1 -1.26 1.88 42.83
N THR A 2 -0.53 2.50 41.90
CA THR A 2 -1.10 3.39 40.89
C THR A 2 -1.11 2.60 39.60
N LEU A 3 -2.29 2.19 39.15
CA LEU A 3 -2.50 1.60 37.84
C LEU A 3 -2.29 2.73 36.81
N THR A 4 -1.12 2.79 36.20
CA THR A 4 -0.92 3.53 34.95
C THR A 4 -1.71 2.80 33.89
N SER A 5 -2.95 3.21 33.68
CA SER A 5 -3.70 2.86 32.49
C SER A 5 -2.95 3.38 31.29
N ASP A 6 -2.33 2.49 30.52
CA ASP A 6 -1.86 2.77 29.16
C ASP A 6 -3.07 3.19 28.33
N VAL A 7 -3.35 4.49 28.32
CA VAL A 7 -4.31 5.08 27.41
C VAL A 7 -3.66 5.05 26.04
N ALA A 8 -3.85 3.95 25.32
CA ALA A 8 -3.64 3.91 23.89
C ALA A 8 -4.60 4.96 23.29
N TYR A 9 -4.08 6.16 23.03
CA TYR A 9 -4.76 7.17 22.23
C TYR A 9 -4.91 6.60 20.82
N TYR A 10 -6.00 5.88 20.57
CA TYR A 10 -6.43 5.53 19.23
C TYR A 10 -6.88 6.83 18.57
N GLN A 11 -5.95 7.52 17.91
CA GLN A 11 -6.31 8.58 16.99
C GLN A 11 -7.23 7.97 15.92
N PRO A 12 -8.43 8.52 15.68
CA PRO A 12 -9.28 8.07 14.60
C PRO A 12 -8.54 8.24 13.26
N ALA A 13 -8.82 7.36 12.29
CA ALA A 13 -8.24 7.46 10.97
C ALA A 13 -8.63 8.80 10.32
N ASN A 14 -7.64 9.52 9.77
CA ASN A 14 -7.83 10.73 8.99
C ASN A 14 -8.49 10.42 7.64
N PHE A 15 -8.05 9.32 7.01
CA PHE A 15 -8.64 8.77 5.79
C PHE A 15 -8.34 7.27 5.69
N SER A 16 -8.87 6.61 4.66
CA SER A 16 -8.53 5.22 4.34
C SER A 16 -8.40 5.04 2.83
N ILE A 17 -7.53 4.12 2.41
CA ILE A 17 -7.38 3.74 1.00
C ILE A 17 -7.65 2.25 0.84
N ASP A 18 -8.27 1.88 -0.28
CA ASP A 18 -8.52 0.50 -0.65
C ASP A 18 -7.57 0.10 -1.77
N LEU A 19 -6.69 -0.86 -1.50
CA LEU A 19 -5.65 -1.29 -2.45
C LEU A 19 -5.84 -2.75 -2.86
N ASN A 20 -5.68 -3.03 -4.14
CA ASN A 20 -5.56 -4.40 -4.66
C ASN A 20 -4.24 -4.53 -5.43
N LEU A 21 -3.51 -5.64 -5.23
CA LEU A 21 -2.28 -5.94 -5.94
C LEU A 21 -2.51 -7.08 -6.93
N ILE A 22 -2.47 -6.76 -8.22
CA ILE A 22 -2.69 -7.70 -9.32
C ILE A 22 -1.33 -8.13 -9.87
N ASP A 23 -1.00 -9.41 -9.72
CA ASP A 23 0.22 -10.00 -10.24
C ASP A 23 0.01 -10.57 -11.65
N THR A 24 0.63 -9.92 -12.63
CA THR A 24 0.62 -10.32 -14.05
C THR A 24 1.90 -11.06 -14.45
N THR A 25 2.78 -11.38 -13.51
CA THR A 25 4.01 -12.13 -13.78
C THR A 25 3.72 -13.64 -13.87
N ASP A 26 4.72 -14.40 -14.30
CA ASP A 26 4.67 -15.87 -14.33
C ASP A 26 4.85 -16.53 -12.95
N ALA A 27 4.96 -15.75 -11.86
CA ALA A 27 5.07 -16.29 -10.50
C ALA A 27 3.83 -17.11 -10.10
N LYS A 28 3.89 -17.85 -9.00
CA LYS A 28 2.68 -18.54 -8.49
C LYS A 28 1.76 -17.54 -7.79
N ALA A 29 0.47 -17.87 -7.72
CA ALA A 29 -0.48 -17.07 -6.97
C ALA A 29 -0.02 -16.93 -5.50
N GLY A 30 -0.09 -15.72 -4.96
CA GLY A 30 0.33 -15.41 -3.60
C GLY A 30 1.85 -15.36 -3.37
N THR A 31 2.69 -15.44 -4.42
CA THR A 31 4.14 -15.30 -4.30
C THR A 31 4.54 -13.90 -3.81
N TYR A 32 3.82 -12.86 -4.22
CA TYR A 32 4.19 -11.48 -3.88
C TYR A 32 3.30 -10.90 -2.78
N LEU A 33 3.92 -10.01 -1.99
CA LEU A 33 3.28 -9.23 -0.95
C LEU A 33 3.76 -7.80 -1.09
N MET A 34 2.83 -6.85 -1.25
CA MET A 34 3.15 -5.44 -1.09
C MET A 34 3.08 -5.06 0.39
N ILE A 35 4.06 -4.29 0.83
CA ILE A 35 4.12 -3.69 2.16
C ILE A 35 4.16 -2.18 1.95
N LEU A 36 3.22 -1.43 2.53
CA LEU A 36 3.30 0.02 2.65
C LEU A 36 3.65 0.40 4.08
N ASP A 37 4.74 1.14 4.23
CA ASP A 37 5.17 1.69 5.51
C ASP A 37 5.19 3.21 5.46
N ALA A 38 4.46 3.81 6.39
CA ALA A 38 4.38 5.25 6.59
C ALA A 38 3.85 5.53 7.99
N GLU A 39 4.10 6.75 8.47
CA GLU A 39 3.42 7.29 9.64
C GLU A 39 1.90 7.14 9.47
N GLY A 40 1.24 6.54 10.47
CA GLY A 40 -0.21 6.35 10.47
C GLY A 40 -0.74 5.16 9.66
N ILE A 41 0.05 4.53 8.78
CA ILE A 41 -0.35 3.35 7.98
C ILE A 41 0.19 2.04 8.60
N ARG A 42 1.34 2.08 9.27
CA ARG A 42 1.93 0.99 10.09
C ARG A 42 2.04 -0.37 9.38
N ASP A 43 2.97 -0.51 8.43
CA ASP A 43 3.30 -1.77 7.74
C ASP A 43 2.08 -2.51 7.17
N ALA A 44 1.24 -1.81 6.41
CA ALA A 44 0.07 -2.40 5.78
C ALA A 44 0.50 -3.44 4.72
N GLN A 45 -0.13 -4.61 4.75
CA GLN A 45 0.22 -5.76 3.91
C GLN A 45 -0.88 -6.08 2.91
N ILE A 46 -0.52 -6.15 1.63
CA ILE A 46 -1.44 -6.35 0.51
C ILE A 46 -0.94 -7.56 -0.29
N PRO A 47 -1.54 -8.76 -0.10
CA PRO A 47 -1.19 -9.94 -0.86
C PRO A 47 -1.48 -9.76 -2.35
N SER A 48 -0.66 -10.35 -3.23
CA SER A 48 -0.97 -10.36 -4.65
C SER A 48 -2.04 -11.39 -5.01
N VAL A 49 -2.94 -11.02 -5.91
CA VAL A 49 -3.88 -11.91 -6.59
C VAL A 49 -3.50 -12.07 -8.07
N LYS A 50 -3.86 -13.18 -8.70
CA LYS A 50 -3.60 -13.35 -10.14
C LYS A 50 -4.63 -12.61 -10.98
N VAL A 51 -4.25 -12.32 -12.22
CA VAL A 51 -5.18 -11.90 -13.27
C VAL A 51 -6.34 -12.89 -13.32
N ASP A 52 -7.56 -12.37 -13.48
CA ASP A 52 -8.83 -13.12 -13.47
C ASP A 52 -9.24 -13.76 -12.13
N SER A 53 -8.45 -13.58 -11.07
CA SER A 53 -8.89 -13.93 -9.72
C SER A 53 -9.91 -12.90 -9.21
N LYS A 54 -10.71 -13.32 -8.22
CA LYS A 54 -11.58 -12.39 -7.51
C LYS A 54 -10.72 -11.29 -6.87
N MET A 55 -10.98 -10.04 -7.25
CA MET A 55 -10.30 -8.89 -6.66
C MET A 55 -10.54 -8.84 -5.15
N GLU A 56 -9.47 -8.60 -4.39
CA GLU A 56 -9.52 -8.47 -2.95
C GLU A 56 -8.85 -7.16 -2.55
N TYR A 57 -9.67 -6.16 -2.20
CA TYR A 57 -9.16 -4.88 -1.74
C TYR A 57 -8.88 -4.93 -0.25
N VAL A 58 -7.67 -4.53 0.11
CA VAL A 58 -7.26 -4.33 1.49
C VAL A 58 -7.53 -2.88 1.86
N ASN A 59 -8.39 -2.68 2.86
CA ASN A 59 -8.63 -1.36 3.43
C ASN A 59 -7.49 -0.99 4.38
N ILE A 60 -6.87 0.16 4.13
CA ILE A 60 -5.71 0.66 4.86
C ILE A 60 -6.09 2.00 5.48
N PRO A 61 -6.39 2.06 6.78
CA PRO A 61 -6.61 3.31 7.47
C PRO A 61 -5.29 4.05 7.68
N SER A 62 -5.32 5.37 7.52
CA SER A 62 -4.21 6.25 7.91
C SER A 62 -4.62 7.06 9.14
N THR A 63 -3.89 6.92 10.23
CA THR A 63 -4.02 7.80 11.42
C THR A 63 -3.05 8.97 11.38
N ALA A 64 -2.43 9.25 10.22
CA ALA A 64 -1.49 10.36 10.09
C ALA A 64 -2.21 11.70 10.31
N SER A 65 -1.57 12.61 11.04
CA SER A 65 -2.08 13.98 11.19
C SER A 65 -1.92 14.82 9.92
N SER A 66 -1.04 14.40 9.01
CA SER A 66 -0.81 15.05 7.72
C SER A 66 -1.80 14.54 6.67
N ASN A 67 -2.17 15.42 5.76
CA ASN A 67 -2.91 15.06 4.54
C ASN A 67 -1.96 14.58 3.42
N ASP A 68 -0.70 14.99 3.47
CA ASP A 68 0.33 14.53 2.53
C ASP A 68 1.23 13.51 3.22
N ILE A 69 1.30 12.30 2.66
CA ILE A 69 2.04 11.18 3.24
C ILE A 69 3.06 10.66 2.24
N THR A 70 4.31 10.58 2.68
CA THR A 70 5.36 9.85 1.98
C THR A 70 5.40 8.43 2.53
N CYS A 71 5.10 7.45 1.68
CA CYS A 71 5.09 6.04 2.03
C CYS A 71 6.27 5.34 1.38
N ALA A 72 7.05 4.58 2.15
CA ALA A 72 7.89 3.56 1.57
C ALA A 72 6.98 2.40 1.12
N PHE A 73 7.29 1.80 -0.03
CA PHE A 73 6.64 0.55 -0.41
C PHE A 73 7.66 -0.50 -0.85
N TYR A 74 7.31 -1.75 -0.61
CA TYR A 74 8.15 -2.90 -0.91
C TYR A 74 7.28 -3.99 -1.50
N ILE A 75 7.72 -4.61 -2.59
CA ILE A 75 7.22 -5.92 -3.00
C ILE A 75 8.19 -6.96 -2.47
N ARG A 76 7.69 -7.84 -1.61
CA ARG A 76 8.42 -8.99 -1.08
C ARG A 76 8.00 -10.24 -1.83
N ASN A 77 8.97 -10.99 -2.34
CA ASN A 77 8.76 -12.36 -2.76
C ASN A 77 8.74 -13.24 -1.49
N ARG A 78 7.62 -13.89 -1.21
CA ARG A 78 7.42 -14.68 0.01
C ARG A 78 8.19 -15.99 0.00
N ASP A 79 8.46 -16.54 -1.18
CA ASP A 79 9.13 -17.84 -1.36
C ASP A 79 10.62 -17.74 -1.00
N ASN A 80 11.31 -16.70 -1.48
CA ASN A 80 12.74 -16.50 -1.25
C ASN A 80 13.10 -15.33 -0.32
N ARG A 81 12.09 -14.58 0.16
CA ARG A 81 12.20 -13.43 1.07
C ARG A 81 12.94 -12.22 0.49
N ASN A 82 13.25 -12.19 -0.81
CA ASN A 82 13.88 -11.05 -1.46
C ASN A 82 12.86 -9.93 -1.72
N TYR A 83 13.38 -8.72 -1.96
CA TYR A 83 12.59 -7.53 -2.30
C TYR A 83 12.85 -7.11 -3.74
N PRO A 84 12.21 -7.76 -4.73
CA PRO A 84 12.44 -7.47 -6.15
C PRO A 84 11.99 -6.08 -6.61
N LEU A 85 11.21 -5.37 -5.79
CA LEU A 85 10.80 -4.01 -6.07
C LEU A 85 10.69 -3.21 -4.76
N ILE A 86 11.32 -2.05 -4.73
CA ILE A 86 11.32 -1.11 -3.61
C ILE A 86 11.10 0.30 -4.17
N GLY A 87 10.31 1.11 -3.48
CA GLY A 87 10.11 2.48 -3.89
C GLY A 87 9.46 3.36 -2.84
N THR A 88 9.01 4.52 -3.30
CA THR A 88 8.32 5.53 -2.51
C THR A 88 7.06 5.97 -3.25
N LEU A 89 5.94 6.01 -2.54
CA LEU A 89 4.64 6.46 -2.99
C LEU A 89 4.28 7.75 -2.24
N TYR A 90 3.76 8.74 -2.94
CA TYR A 90 3.33 10.00 -2.33
C TYR A 90 1.81 10.10 -2.42
N LEU A 91 1.16 10.13 -1.26
CA LEU A 91 -0.29 10.26 -1.12
C LEU A 91 -0.65 11.69 -0.72
N SER A 92 -1.74 12.21 -1.25
CA SER A 92 -2.33 13.49 -0.85
C SER A 92 -3.83 13.31 -0.63
N TYR A 93 -4.30 13.57 0.59
CA TYR A 93 -5.70 13.51 0.97
C TYR A 93 -6.33 14.90 0.90
N GLN A 94 -7.50 14.99 0.28
CA GLN A 94 -8.29 16.22 0.18
C GLN A 94 -9.52 16.12 1.11
N PRO A 95 -9.51 16.75 2.30
CA PRO A 95 -10.59 16.58 3.28
C PRO A 95 -11.96 17.07 2.81
N LEU A 96 -12.01 18.03 1.87
CA LEU A 96 -13.27 18.59 1.36
C LEU A 96 -14.01 17.63 0.42
N SER A 97 -13.26 16.87 -0.38
CA SER A 97 -13.82 15.91 -1.35
C SER A 97 -13.80 14.47 -0.82
N GLY A 98 -12.99 14.20 0.21
CA GLY A 98 -12.73 12.84 0.70
C GLY A 98 -11.81 12.04 -0.22
N PHE A 99 -11.19 12.68 -1.21
CA PHE A 99 -10.39 11.99 -2.22
C PHE A 99 -8.95 11.83 -1.76
N VAL A 100 -8.34 10.71 -2.14
CA VAL A 100 -6.89 10.51 -2.04
C VAL A 100 -6.33 10.50 -3.46
N ASP A 101 -5.23 11.19 -3.66
CA ASP A 101 -4.46 11.16 -4.90
C ASP A 101 -3.10 10.53 -4.64
N ILE A 102 -2.68 9.66 -5.56
CA ILE A 102 -1.28 9.22 -5.66
C ILE A 102 -0.59 10.24 -6.57
N THR A 103 0.13 11.19 -5.97
CA THR A 103 0.70 12.33 -6.71
C THR A 103 1.95 11.94 -7.49
N SER A 104 2.73 10.99 -6.96
CA SER A 104 3.86 10.39 -7.67
C SER A 104 4.27 9.06 -7.06
N MET A 105 4.98 8.26 -7.86
CA MET A 105 5.65 7.04 -7.42
C MET A 105 7.08 7.03 -7.95
N LYS A 106 8.04 6.68 -7.09
CA LYS A 106 9.45 6.50 -7.46
C LYS A 106 9.85 5.07 -7.15
N VAL A 107 10.47 4.41 -8.12
CA VAL A 107 10.92 3.03 -8.03
C VAL A 107 12.44 2.99 -8.07
N SER A 108 13.06 2.14 -7.26
CA SER A 108 14.51 1.93 -7.30
C SER A 108 14.95 1.43 -8.69
N PRO A 109 16.03 1.98 -9.29
CA PRO A 109 16.46 1.60 -10.64
C PRO A 109 16.83 0.12 -10.75
N GLU A 110 17.32 -0.47 -9.66
CA GLU A 110 17.72 -1.88 -9.55
C GLU A 110 16.53 -2.85 -9.37
N SER A 111 15.29 -2.34 -9.37
CA SER A 111 14.10 -3.18 -9.24
C SER A 111 13.94 -4.09 -10.47
N GLN A 112 13.62 -5.35 -10.19
CA GLN A 112 13.38 -6.41 -11.17
C GLN A 112 11.93 -6.42 -11.66
N LEU A 113 11.03 -5.82 -10.88
CA LEU A 113 9.61 -5.66 -11.19
C LEU A 113 9.28 -4.18 -11.35
N ASP A 114 8.12 -3.92 -11.94
CA ASP A 114 7.53 -2.59 -12.10
C ASP A 114 6.07 -2.62 -11.66
N LEU A 115 5.53 -1.44 -11.33
CA LEU A 115 4.15 -1.25 -10.91
C LEU A 115 3.46 -0.24 -11.81
N HIS A 116 2.27 -0.59 -12.28
CA HIS A 116 1.32 0.35 -12.85
C HIS A 116 0.20 0.60 -11.84
N ILE A 117 -0.33 1.83 -11.80
CA ILE A 117 -1.35 2.23 -10.84
C ILE A 117 -2.55 2.77 -11.60
N ASP A 118 -3.70 2.17 -11.36
CA ASP A 118 -4.99 2.62 -11.87
C ASP A 118 -5.87 3.08 -10.70
N ARG A 119 -6.52 4.24 -10.87
CA ARG A 119 -7.52 4.72 -9.91
C ARG A 119 -8.89 4.16 -10.28
N VAL A 120 -9.50 3.42 -9.35
CA VAL A 120 -10.85 2.86 -9.51
C VAL A 120 -11.91 3.81 -8.97
N ASP A 121 -11.61 4.49 -7.85
CA ASP A 121 -12.52 5.46 -7.22
C ASP A 121 -11.73 6.51 -6.41
N GLY A 122 -12.42 7.42 -5.72
CA GLY A 122 -11.88 8.50 -4.90
C GLY A 122 -10.78 8.06 -3.92
N THR A 123 -10.86 6.85 -3.37
CA THR A 123 -9.91 6.30 -2.40
C THR A 123 -9.45 4.87 -2.73
N LYS A 124 -9.68 4.41 -3.97
CA LYS A 124 -9.53 3.01 -4.35
C LYS A 124 -8.63 2.85 -5.56
N PHE A 125 -7.64 1.97 -5.45
CA PHE A 125 -6.58 1.83 -6.45
C PHE A 125 -6.24 0.38 -6.73
N GLU A 126 -5.87 0.12 -7.98
CA GLU A 126 -5.33 -1.14 -8.45
C GLU A 126 -3.86 -0.97 -8.81
N PHE A 127 -3.04 -1.86 -8.24
CA PHE A 127 -1.61 -1.91 -8.49
C PHE A 127 -1.33 -3.15 -9.32
N THR A 128 -0.93 -2.95 -10.57
CA THR A 128 -0.59 -4.03 -11.50
C THR A 128 0.92 -4.26 -11.47
N LEU A 129 1.33 -5.41 -10.95
CA LEU A 129 2.72 -5.85 -10.82
C LEU A 129 3.14 -6.65 -12.05
N LYS A 130 4.21 -6.23 -12.70
CA LYS A 130 4.76 -6.83 -13.92
C LYS A 130 6.27 -6.97 -13.84
N THR A 131 6.83 -7.84 -14.68
CA THR A 131 8.28 -7.88 -14.92
C THR A 131 8.71 -6.61 -15.65
N LYS A 132 9.88 -6.07 -15.29
CA LYS A 132 10.47 -4.91 -15.95
C LYS A 132 11.08 -5.27 -17.30
#